data_AF-A0A3A9GIJ9-F1
#
_entry.id   AF-A0A3A9GIJ9-F1
#
_cell.length_a   1.000
_cell.length_b   1.000
_cell.length_c   1.000
_cell.angle_alpha   90.00
_cell.angle_beta   90.00
_cell.angle_gamma   90.00
#
_symmetry.space_group_name_H-M   'P 1'
#
loop_
_entity.id
_entity.type
_entity.pdbx_description
1 polymer ?
#
loop_
_entity_poly.entity_id
_entity_poly.type
_entity_poly.pdbx_seq_one_letter_code
_entity_poly.pdbx_strand_id
1 'polypeptide(L)'
;MVDYSQFEASTKSGIHADASRIKKHDEIIGAVLSQRKSSKIIFVVCLAVLAVLAYFKLWVPVGICALAALFFLWRGTGKISEDYMREVYEEGLLVPGLIIKTQPLTIMAIANLVAQDGADTVNGCYNLVVKNLEGAKNQLYEKVPCSCFFRYEGGPYHSAFQPHPLYWATTNQQEIAAALRQVEEDNKENSRDEWEVLKEMAEKFPDLKNGEIIMLNENYEPFGRKDYLDSNYKPLEG
;
A
#
# COMPACT_ATOMS: atom_id res chain seq x y z
N MET A 1 3.64 -17.82 -11.83
CA MET A 1 2.97 -18.00 -10.53
C MET A 1 4.07 -17.89 -9.51
N VAL A 2 4.18 -16.76 -8.81
CA VAL A 2 5.14 -16.62 -7.70
C VAL A 2 4.56 -17.42 -6.55
N ASP A 3 5.33 -18.35 -6.03
CA ASP A 3 4.91 -19.21 -4.94
C ASP A 3 5.01 -18.41 -3.63
N TYR A 4 3.86 -17.89 -3.18
CA TYR A 4 3.74 -17.16 -1.92
C TYR A 4 3.62 -18.10 -0.71
N SER A 5 3.82 -19.41 -0.87
CA SER A 5 3.78 -20.39 0.24
C SER A 5 4.91 -20.22 1.26
N GLN A 6 5.92 -19.40 0.97
CA GLN A 6 7.05 -19.16 1.88
C GLN A 6 6.78 -18.06 2.93
N PHE A 7 5.55 -17.51 3.00
CA PHE A 7 5.19 -16.37 3.85
C PHE A 7 4.24 -16.78 5.01
N GLU A 8 4.53 -17.92 5.66
CA GLU A 8 3.69 -18.61 6.67
C GLU A 8 3.53 -17.85 8.00
N ALA A 9 2.86 -16.69 7.98
CA ALA A 9 2.33 -16.07 9.20
C ALA A 9 0.96 -15.40 9.03
N SER A 10 0.38 -15.39 7.82
CA SER A 10 -0.94 -14.77 7.59
C SER A 10 -1.74 -15.49 6.51
N THR A 11 -3.05 -15.57 6.74
CA THR A 11 -4.00 -16.18 5.81
C THR A 11 -4.21 -15.28 4.60
N LYS A 12 -4.37 -15.86 3.40
CA LYS A 12 -4.77 -15.08 2.21
C LYS A 12 -6.15 -14.47 2.41
N SER A 13 -6.33 -13.25 1.92
CA SER A 13 -7.62 -12.54 1.99
C SER A 13 -8.76 -13.28 1.29
N GLY A 14 -8.51 -13.89 0.13
CA GLY A 14 -9.42 -14.88 -0.49
C GLY A 14 -10.81 -14.33 -0.87
N ILE A 15 -10.96 -13.01 -1.03
CA ILE A 15 -12.23 -12.39 -1.43
C ILE A 15 -12.39 -12.40 -2.94
N HIS A 16 -13.62 -12.30 -3.45
CA HIS A 16 -13.85 -12.16 -4.89
C HIS A 16 -13.71 -10.69 -5.30
N ALA A 17 -12.65 -10.38 -6.04
CA ALA A 17 -12.28 -9.02 -6.35
C ALA A 17 -12.94 -8.49 -7.65
N ASP A 18 -13.61 -7.35 -7.57
CA ASP A 18 -14.13 -6.64 -8.74
C ASP A 18 -13.12 -5.61 -9.25
N ALA A 19 -12.41 -5.96 -10.32
CA ALA A 19 -11.44 -5.08 -10.99
C ALA A 19 -12.03 -3.71 -11.40
N SER A 20 -13.32 -3.61 -11.71
CA SER A 20 -13.97 -2.33 -12.05
C SER A 20 -14.13 -1.45 -10.82
N ARG A 21 -14.49 -2.05 -9.68
CA ARG A 21 -14.55 -1.37 -8.39
C ARG A 21 -13.17 -0.92 -7.94
N ILE A 22 -12.17 -1.80 -8.03
CA ILE A 22 -10.77 -1.49 -7.69
C ILE A 22 -10.30 -0.26 -8.46
N LYS A 23 -10.46 -0.22 -9.79
CA LYS A 23 -10.04 0.95 -10.61
C LYS A 23 -10.66 2.28 -10.15
N LYS A 24 -11.85 2.23 -9.54
CA LYS A 24 -12.61 3.41 -9.13
C LYS A 24 -12.32 3.82 -7.68
N HIS A 25 -12.10 2.86 -6.79
CA HIS A 25 -12.06 3.07 -5.35
C HIS A 25 -10.67 2.87 -4.74
N ASP A 26 -9.83 2.03 -5.31
CA ASP A 26 -8.46 1.87 -4.86
C ASP A 26 -7.65 3.12 -5.20
N GLU A 27 -7.33 3.90 -4.16
CA GLU A 27 -6.66 5.19 -4.31
C GLU A 27 -5.20 5.04 -4.71
N ILE A 28 -4.57 3.90 -4.38
CA ILE A 28 -3.18 3.58 -4.73
C ILE A 28 -3.10 3.28 -6.22
N ILE A 29 -3.94 2.36 -6.70
CA ILE A 29 -4.06 2.03 -8.13
C ILE A 29 -4.53 3.26 -8.91
N GLY A 30 -5.51 4.00 -8.38
CA GLY A 30 -6.01 5.24 -8.96
C GLY A 30 -4.92 6.30 -9.14
N ALA A 31 -4.04 6.48 -8.15
CA ALA A 31 -2.89 7.39 -8.25
C ALA A 31 -1.93 6.97 -9.37
N VAL A 32 -1.63 5.66 -9.50
CA VAL A 32 -0.79 5.14 -10.59
C VAL A 32 -1.44 5.37 -11.96
N LEU A 33 -2.75 5.11 -12.10
CA LEU A 33 -3.49 5.34 -13.34
C LEU A 33 -3.54 6.82 -13.73
N SER A 34 -3.77 7.72 -12.75
CA SER A 34 -3.77 9.17 -12.96
C SER A 34 -2.38 9.68 -13.38
N GLN A 35 -1.32 9.17 -12.75
CA GLN A 35 0.06 9.49 -13.10
C GLN A 35 0.39 9.06 -14.54
N ARG A 36 -0.05 7.87 -14.96
CA ARG A 36 0.13 7.37 -16.34
C ARG A 36 -0.65 8.23 -17.34
N LYS A 37 -1.89 8.61 -17.02
CA LYS A 37 -2.70 9.52 -17.87
C LYS A 37 -2.00 10.86 -18.04
N SER A 38 -1.52 11.45 -16.95
CA SER A 38 -0.79 12.71 -16.97
C SER A 38 0.49 12.62 -17.80
N SER A 39 1.22 11.49 -17.69
CA SER A 39 2.43 11.25 -18.48
C SER A 39 2.16 11.22 -19.99
N LYS A 40 1.04 10.61 -20.42
CA LYS A 40 0.64 10.62 -21.84
C LYS A 40 0.30 12.01 -22.35
N ILE A 41 -0.34 12.85 -21.53
CA ILE A 41 -0.64 14.24 -21.88
C ILE A 41 0.67 15.03 -22.04
N ILE A 42 1.60 14.90 -21.08
CA ILE A 42 2.90 15.58 -21.14
C ILE A 42 3.70 15.11 -22.35
N PHE A 43 3.67 13.82 -22.70
CA PHE A 43 4.31 13.31 -23.91
C PHE A 43 3.83 14.03 -25.18
N VAL A 44 2.52 14.21 -25.36
CA VAL A 44 1.96 14.92 -26.51
C VAL A 44 2.39 16.39 -26.53
N VAL A 45 2.44 17.05 -25.36
CA VAL A 45 2.95 18.41 -25.24
C VAL A 45 4.42 18.49 -25.63
N CYS A 46 5.26 17.53 -25.19
CA CYS A 46 6.67 17.46 -25.59
C CYS A 46 6.83 17.30 -27.11
N LEU A 47 5.98 16.51 -27.77
CA LEU A 47 6.02 16.39 -29.25
C LEU A 47 5.68 17.70 -29.96
N ALA A 48 4.69 18.45 -29.47
CA ALA A 48 4.33 19.75 -30.03
C ALA A 48 5.47 20.77 -29.84
N VAL A 49 6.07 20.83 -28.66
CA VAL A 49 7.21 21.71 -28.37
C VAL A 49 8.42 21.32 -29.23
N LEU A 50 8.69 20.01 -29.38
CA LEU A 50 9.78 19.52 -30.22
C LEU A 50 9.63 19.96 -31.67
N ALA A 51 8.41 19.88 -32.25
CA ALA A 51 8.14 20.36 -33.60
C ALA A 51 8.42 21.87 -33.76
N VAL A 52 8.04 22.69 -32.77
CA VAL A 52 8.31 24.14 -32.77
C VAL A 52 9.82 24.40 -32.67
N LEU A 53 10.54 23.74 -31.75
CA LEU A 53 11.98 23.93 -31.58
C LEU A 53 12.77 23.47 -32.81
N ALA A 54 12.34 22.39 -33.45
CA ALA A 54 12.93 21.90 -34.70
C ALA A 54 12.71 22.88 -35.85
N TYR A 55 11.52 23.51 -35.93
CA TYR A 55 11.24 24.56 -36.91
C TYR A 55 12.20 25.75 -36.77
N PHE A 56 12.47 26.19 -35.54
CA PHE A 56 13.45 27.25 -35.24
C PHE A 56 14.91 26.78 -35.25
N LYS A 57 15.18 25.50 -35.61
CA LYS A 57 16.53 24.89 -35.67
C LYS A 57 17.31 24.98 -34.35
N LEU A 58 16.61 24.99 -33.22
CA LEU A 58 17.22 25.00 -31.88
C LEU A 58 17.59 23.58 -31.45
N TRP A 59 18.68 23.04 -32.02
CA TRP A 59 19.07 21.63 -31.88
C TRP A 59 19.32 21.16 -30.44
N VAL A 60 19.91 22.00 -29.58
CA VAL A 60 20.16 21.64 -28.17
C VAL A 60 18.84 21.47 -27.39
N PRO A 61 17.92 22.46 -27.39
CA PRO A 61 16.57 22.28 -26.84
C PRO A 61 15.78 21.10 -27.44
N VAL A 62 15.93 20.83 -28.74
CA VAL A 62 15.30 19.67 -29.40
C VAL A 62 15.74 18.37 -28.74
N GLY A 63 17.04 18.20 -28.49
CA GLY A 63 17.57 17.00 -27.82
C GLY A 63 17.00 16.79 -26.43
N ILE A 64 16.94 17.85 -25.61
CA ILE A 64 16.35 17.80 -24.26
C ILE A 64 14.86 17.43 -24.31
N CYS A 65 14.10 18.07 -25.21
CA CYS A 65 12.67 17.83 -25.37
C CYS A 65 12.39 16.40 -25.88
N ALA A 66 13.26 15.85 -26.73
CA ALA A 66 13.16 14.47 -27.20
C ALA A 66 13.37 13.46 -26.07
N LEU A 67 14.38 13.67 -25.21
CA LEU A 67 14.62 12.81 -24.04
C LEU A 67 13.45 12.87 -23.05
N ALA A 68 12.91 14.07 -22.80
CA ALA A 68 11.72 14.23 -21.97
C ALA A 68 10.51 13.47 -22.56
N ALA A 69 10.29 13.57 -23.88
CA ALA A 69 9.22 12.83 -24.55
C ALA A 69 9.37 11.31 -24.36
N LEU A 70 10.57 10.77 -24.58
CA LEU A 70 10.83 9.34 -24.37
C LEU A 70 10.59 8.90 -22.92
N PHE A 71 11.01 9.70 -21.95
CA PHE A 71 10.77 9.44 -20.53
C PHE A 71 9.27 9.38 -20.21
N PHE A 72 8.48 10.36 -20.67
CA PHE A 72 7.04 10.40 -20.41
C PHE A 72 6.26 9.33 -21.20
N LEU A 73 6.76 8.93 -22.37
CA LEU A 73 6.23 7.79 -23.11
C LEU A 73 6.42 6.51 -22.30
N TRP A 74 7.67 6.20 -21.90
CA TRP A 74 8.00 5.02 -21.10
C TRP A 74 7.17 4.95 -19.80
N ARG A 75 7.12 6.06 -19.06
CA ARG A 75 6.32 6.19 -17.84
C ARG A 75 4.81 6.02 -18.09
N GLY A 76 4.32 6.40 -19.27
CA GLY A 76 2.92 6.27 -19.68
C GLY A 76 2.52 4.91 -20.25
N THR A 77 3.47 4.06 -20.66
CA THR A 77 3.21 2.84 -21.44
C THR A 77 2.83 1.58 -20.65
N GLY A 78 2.72 1.63 -19.33
CA GLY A 78 2.25 0.48 -18.54
C GLY A 78 0.72 0.32 -18.54
N LYS A 79 0.22 -0.92 -18.66
CA LYS A 79 -1.15 -1.29 -18.25
C LYS A 79 -1.09 -2.02 -16.91
N ILE A 80 -2.03 -1.75 -16.02
CA ILE A 80 -2.27 -2.61 -14.85
C ILE A 80 -3.31 -3.63 -15.33
N SER A 81 -2.95 -4.92 -15.36
CA SER A 81 -3.89 -5.96 -15.79
C SER A 81 -5.01 -6.09 -14.75
N GLU A 82 -6.19 -6.47 -15.20
CA GLU A 82 -7.30 -6.79 -14.28
C GLU A 82 -6.94 -7.96 -13.38
N ASP A 83 -6.20 -8.93 -13.91
CA ASP A 83 -5.72 -10.08 -13.14
C ASP A 83 -4.78 -9.65 -12.02
N TYR A 84 -3.86 -8.72 -12.26
CA TYR A 84 -3.00 -8.18 -11.19
C TYR A 84 -3.83 -7.45 -10.12
N MET A 85 -4.84 -6.68 -10.54
CA MET A 85 -5.71 -6.00 -9.58
C MET A 85 -6.48 -7.00 -8.73
N ARG A 86 -6.97 -8.09 -9.31
CA ARG A 86 -7.61 -9.17 -8.55
C ARG A 86 -6.62 -9.88 -7.63
N GLU A 87 -5.44 -10.21 -8.13
CA GLU A 87 -4.38 -10.90 -7.37
C GLU A 87 -4.02 -10.15 -6.08
N VAL A 88 -3.96 -8.81 -6.12
CA VAL A 88 -3.73 -7.98 -4.91
C VAL A 88 -4.75 -8.26 -3.79
N TYR A 89 -5.99 -8.59 -4.13
CA TYR A 89 -7.07 -8.80 -3.16
C TYR A 89 -7.51 -10.25 -2.99
N GLU A 90 -7.17 -11.13 -3.92
CA GLU A 90 -7.47 -12.56 -3.86
C GLU A 90 -6.31 -13.31 -3.18
N GLU A 91 -5.07 -12.96 -3.55
CA GLU A 91 -3.85 -13.65 -3.13
C GLU A 91 -3.04 -12.87 -2.09
N GLY A 92 -3.35 -11.58 -1.89
CA GLY A 92 -2.72 -10.77 -0.86
C GLY A 92 -3.01 -11.29 0.55
N LEU A 93 -2.02 -11.14 1.42
CA LEU A 93 -2.09 -11.59 2.81
C LEU A 93 -3.01 -10.65 3.60
N LEU A 94 -3.79 -11.24 4.49
CA LEU A 94 -4.79 -10.53 5.24
C LEU A 94 -4.17 -9.92 6.50
N VAL A 95 -4.36 -8.60 6.67
CA VAL A 95 -3.81 -7.88 7.81
C VAL A 95 -4.87 -7.04 8.51
N PRO A 96 -4.75 -6.83 9.84
CA PRO A 96 -5.62 -5.91 10.57
C PRO A 96 -5.35 -4.45 10.20
N GLY A 97 -6.44 -3.72 9.94
CA GLY A 97 -6.45 -2.26 9.82
C GLY A 97 -7.49 -1.64 10.75
N LEU A 98 -7.20 -0.49 11.33
CA LEU A 98 -8.08 0.22 12.26
C LEU A 98 -8.23 1.67 11.83
N ILE A 99 -9.46 2.19 11.78
CA ILE A 99 -9.68 3.62 11.54
C ILE A 99 -9.23 4.40 12.78
N ILE A 100 -8.16 5.18 12.68
CA ILE A 100 -7.57 5.94 13.79
C ILE A 100 -7.87 7.44 13.73
N LYS A 101 -8.31 7.94 12.57
CA LYS A 101 -8.80 9.32 12.37
C LYS A 101 -9.91 9.31 11.34
N THR A 102 -10.91 10.17 11.52
CA THR A 102 -12.00 10.33 10.56
C THR A 102 -11.79 11.52 9.61
N GLN A 103 -10.91 12.47 9.96
CA GLN A 103 -10.61 13.65 9.15
C GLN A 103 -9.12 14.06 9.26
N PRO A 104 -8.30 13.84 8.21
CA PRO A 104 -8.60 12.98 7.07
C PRO A 104 -8.81 11.52 7.51
N LEU A 105 -9.61 10.77 6.75
CA LEU A 105 -9.87 9.36 7.07
C LEU A 105 -8.55 8.59 7.00
N THR A 106 -8.15 7.99 8.12
CA THR A 106 -6.83 7.38 8.27
C THR A 106 -6.99 6.01 8.90
N ILE A 107 -6.41 5.00 8.24
CA ILE A 107 -6.38 3.61 8.66
C ILE A 107 -4.94 3.31 9.06
N MET A 108 -4.73 2.82 10.28
CA MET A 108 -3.45 2.25 10.66
C MET A 108 -3.55 0.73 10.53
N ALA A 109 -2.64 0.10 9.80
CA ALA A 109 -2.59 -1.35 9.63
C ALA A 109 -1.30 -1.92 10.20
N ILE A 110 -1.34 -3.13 10.73
CA ILE A 110 -0.17 -3.79 11.31
C ILE A 110 0.11 -5.10 10.58
N ALA A 111 1.38 -5.43 10.41
CA ALA A 111 1.78 -6.69 9.78
C ALA A 111 3.12 -7.18 10.33
N ASN A 112 3.29 -8.50 10.39
CA ASN A 112 4.57 -9.15 10.62
C ASN A 112 5.45 -9.04 9.36
N LEU A 113 6.69 -8.60 9.53
CA LEU A 113 7.65 -8.36 8.46
C LEU A 113 8.70 -9.48 8.33
N VAL A 114 8.63 -10.55 9.10
CA VAL A 114 9.56 -11.69 8.98
C VAL A 114 9.42 -12.32 7.59
N ALA A 115 10.55 -12.51 6.91
CA ALA A 115 10.64 -13.12 5.58
C ALA A 115 11.47 -14.41 5.57
N GLN A 116 12.16 -14.72 6.67
CA GLN A 116 13.02 -15.89 6.79
C GLN A 116 12.76 -16.60 8.13
N ASP A 117 12.61 -17.93 8.07
CA ASP A 117 12.42 -18.76 9.25
C ASP A 117 13.55 -18.57 10.28
N GLY A 118 13.16 -18.43 11.54
CA GLY A 118 14.07 -18.26 12.67
C GLY A 118 14.58 -16.84 12.89
N ALA A 119 14.14 -15.85 12.10
CA ALA A 119 14.36 -14.45 12.44
C ALA A 119 13.45 -14.01 13.61
N ASP A 120 13.93 -13.02 14.38
CA ASP A 120 13.14 -12.44 15.47
C ASP A 120 11.89 -11.75 14.91
N THR A 121 10.80 -11.74 15.68
CA THR A 121 9.55 -11.12 15.22
C THR A 121 9.73 -9.60 15.13
N VAL A 122 9.47 -9.05 13.94
CA VAL A 122 9.42 -7.61 13.70
C VAL A 122 8.10 -7.27 13.05
N ASN A 123 7.32 -6.40 13.67
CA ASN A 123 6.06 -5.91 13.13
C ASN A 123 6.21 -4.49 12.59
N GLY A 124 5.32 -4.09 11.69
CA GLY A 124 5.25 -2.72 11.18
C GLY A 124 3.82 -2.18 11.24
N CYS A 125 3.64 -0.98 11.79
CA CYS A 125 2.38 -0.24 11.74
C CYS A 125 2.42 0.80 10.61
N TYR A 126 1.71 0.53 9.51
CA TYR A 126 1.58 1.40 8.35
C TYR A 126 0.44 2.41 8.53
N ASN A 127 0.70 3.68 8.25
CA ASN A 127 -0.29 4.74 8.28
C ASN A 127 -0.83 5.05 6.87
N LEU A 128 -2.07 4.64 6.59
CA LEU A 128 -2.75 4.82 5.31
C LEU A 128 -3.81 5.93 5.41
N VAL A 129 -3.61 7.03 4.70
CA VAL A 129 -4.60 8.09 4.57
C VAL A 129 -5.45 7.83 3.33
N VAL A 130 -6.76 7.74 3.51
CA VAL A 130 -7.74 7.49 2.45
C VAL A 130 -8.71 8.67 2.38
N LYS A 131 -9.25 8.96 1.19
CA LYS A 131 -10.28 9.98 1.00
C LYS A 131 -11.66 9.43 1.35
N ASN A 132 -11.93 8.19 0.97
CA ASN A 132 -13.22 7.56 1.21
C ASN A 132 -13.10 6.03 1.24
N LEU A 133 -13.84 5.41 2.16
CA LEU A 133 -14.01 3.96 2.21
C LEU A 133 -15.50 3.63 2.07
N GLU A 134 -15.95 3.51 0.81
CA GLU A 134 -17.35 3.26 0.50
C GLU A 134 -17.77 1.85 0.96
N GLY A 135 -18.82 1.78 1.78
CA GLY A 135 -19.33 0.54 2.37
C GLY A 135 -18.92 0.33 3.83
N ALA A 136 -17.89 1.04 4.32
CA ALA A 136 -17.56 1.11 5.74
C ALA A 136 -18.40 2.17 6.47
N LYS A 137 -18.46 2.10 7.80
CA LYS A 137 -19.15 3.10 8.64
C LYS A 137 -18.34 4.41 8.74
N ASN A 138 -17.03 4.35 8.50
CA ASN A 138 -16.07 5.44 8.63
C ASN A 138 -16.04 6.05 10.05
N GLN A 139 -16.07 5.18 11.06
CA GLN A 139 -16.07 5.57 12.47
C GLN A 139 -14.72 5.30 13.13
N LEU A 140 -14.37 6.11 14.14
CA LEU A 140 -13.16 5.89 14.92
C LEU A 140 -13.17 4.48 15.54
N TYR A 141 -12.04 3.78 15.42
CA TYR A 141 -11.82 2.39 15.83
C TYR A 141 -12.68 1.34 15.14
N GLU A 142 -13.26 1.67 13.99
CA GLU A 142 -13.80 0.65 13.11
C GLU A 142 -12.67 -0.24 12.58
N LYS A 143 -12.85 -1.56 12.73
CA LYS A 143 -11.94 -2.57 12.19
C LYS A 143 -12.16 -2.72 10.68
N VAL A 144 -11.07 -2.67 9.94
CA VAL A 144 -11.03 -2.71 8.48
C VAL A 144 -10.04 -3.79 8.05
N PRO A 145 -10.50 -4.97 7.60
CA PRO A 145 -9.61 -5.97 7.04
C PRO A 145 -8.96 -5.40 5.78
N CYS A 146 -7.66 -5.63 5.64
CA CYS A 146 -6.85 -5.16 4.51
C CYS A 146 -6.14 -6.34 3.86
N SER A 147 -6.01 -6.30 2.53
CA SER A 147 -5.10 -7.20 1.81
C SER A 147 -3.77 -6.52 1.58
N CYS A 148 -2.67 -7.26 1.65
CA CYS A 148 -1.32 -6.74 1.51
C CYS A 148 -0.44 -7.63 0.65
N PHE A 149 0.38 -7.00 -0.17
CA PHE A 149 1.63 -7.59 -0.61
C PHE A 149 2.82 -6.95 0.11
N PHE A 150 3.83 -7.79 0.32
CA PHE A 150 5.06 -7.42 0.97
C PHE A 150 6.15 -7.25 -0.08
N ARG A 151 6.98 -6.23 0.10
CA ARG A 151 8.18 -6.04 -0.69
C ARG A 151 9.33 -6.79 -0.01
N TYR A 152 10.05 -7.57 -0.80
CA TYR A 152 11.26 -8.26 -0.35
C TYR A 152 12.45 -7.78 -1.18
N GLU A 153 13.49 -7.29 -0.51
CA GLU A 153 14.71 -6.77 -1.14
C GLU A 153 15.97 -7.51 -0.65
N GLY A 154 15.80 -8.62 0.09
CA GLY A 154 16.88 -9.41 0.67
C GLY A 154 17.01 -9.24 2.19
N GLY A 155 17.52 -10.27 2.86
CA GLY A 155 17.71 -10.31 4.31
C GLY A 155 16.57 -11.03 5.03
N PRO A 156 16.52 -10.94 6.38
CA PRO A 156 15.53 -11.70 7.16
C PRO A 156 14.13 -11.07 7.20
N TYR A 157 13.97 -9.84 6.69
CA TYR A 157 12.73 -9.07 6.79
C TYR A 157 12.26 -8.51 5.44
N HIS A 158 10.94 -8.38 5.29
CA HIS A 158 10.31 -7.59 4.26
C HIS A 158 10.65 -6.10 4.42
N SER A 159 11.04 -5.46 3.32
CA SER A 159 11.45 -4.06 3.32
C SER A 159 10.25 -3.11 3.45
N ALA A 160 9.05 -3.52 3.06
CA ALA A 160 7.82 -2.77 3.26
C ALA A 160 6.59 -3.65 3.02
N PHE A 161 5.42 -3.14 3.40
CA PHE A 161 4.13 -3.64 2.95
C PHE A 161 3.23 -2.46 2.64
N GLN A 162 2.18 -2.67 1.87
CA GLN A 162 1.20 -1.64 1.57
C GLN A 162 -0.22 -2.22 1.72
N PRO A 163 -1.01 -1.73 2.69
CA PRO A 163 -2.36 -2.22 2.92
C PRO A 163 -3.38 -1.67 1.92
N HIS A 164 -4.23 -2.57 1.42
CA HIS A 164 -5.37 -2.31 0.56
C HIS A 164 -6.65 -2.72 1.29
N PRO A 165 -7.43 -1.77 1.84
CA PRO A 165 -8.71 -2.05 2.48
C PRO A 165 -9.66 -2.86 1.57
N LEU A 166 -10.21 -3.97 2.06
CA LEU A 166 -11.02 -4.88 1.22
C LEU A 166 -12.27 -4.22 0.62
N TYR A 167 -12.80 -3.17 1.26
CA TYR A 167 -13.92 -2.37 0.76
C TYR A 167 -13.66 -1.73 -0.62
N TRP A 168 -12.39 -1.55 -1.01
CA TRP A 168 -12.02 -1.07 -2.33
C TRP A 168 -12.24 -2.11 -3.44
N ALA A 169 -12.22 -3.41 -3.11
CA ALA A 169 -12.31 -4.48 -4.10
C ALA A 169 -13.66 -5.18 -4.16
N THR A 170 -14.44 -5.18 -3.08
CA THR A 170 -15.73 -5.86 -3.04
C THR A 170 -16.80 -5.03 -2.34
N THR A 171 -18.06 -5.27 -2.69
CA THR A 171 -19.23 -4.80 -1.92
C THR A 171 -19.85 -5.91 -1.08
N ASN A 172 -19.35 -7.14 -1.22
CA ASN A 172 -19.86 -8.31 -0.53
C ASN A 172 -19.53 -8.24 0.96
N GLN A 173 -20.50 -7.83 1.76
CA GLN A 173 -20.36 -7.71 3.21
C GLN A 173 -20.10 -9.05 3.90
N GLN A 174 -20.52 -10.18 3.31
CA GLN A 174 -20.25 -11.51 3.88
C GLN A 174 -18.78 -11.88 3.77
N GLU A 175 -18.14 -11.55 2.64
CA GLU A 175 -16.70 -11.76 2.43
C GLU A 175 -15.87 -10.86 3.34
N ILE A 176 -16.25 -9.57 3.47
CA ILE A 176 -15.59 -8.64 4.39
C ILE A 176 -15.72 -9.12 5.84
N ALA A 177 -16.90 -9.60 6.24
CA ALA A 177 -17.13 -10.14 7.58
C ALA A 177 -16.42 -11.49 7.82
N ALA A 178 -16.24 -12.31 6.78
CA ALA A 178 -15.44 -13.53 6.87
C ALA A 178 -13.94 -13.20 7.05
N ALA A 179 -13.42 -12.28 6.24
CA ALA A 179 -12.05 -11.81 6.36
C ALA A 179 -11.79 -11.17 7.73
N LEU A 180 -12.69 -10.30 8.21
CA LEU A 180 -12.53 -9.70 9.54
C LEU A 180 -12.51 -10.77 10.65
N ARG A 181 -13.39 -11.79 10.58
CA ARG A 181 -13.35 -12.90 11.53
C ARG A 181 -12.03 -13.65 11.48
N GLN A 182 -11.47 -13.88 10.30
CA GLN A 182 -10.16 -14.53 10.16
C GLN A 182 -9.05 -13.70 10.82
N VAL A 183 -8.99 -12.39 10.57
CA VAL A 183 -8.04 -11.48 11.24
C VAL A 183 -8.20 -11.54 12.76
N GLU A 184 -9.44 -11.60 13.26
CA GLU A 184 -9.71 -11.70 14.69
C GLU A 184 -9.31 -13.05 15.30
N GLU A 185 -9.33 -14.14 14.54
CA GLU A 185 -8.79 -15.43 14.98
C GLU A 185 -7.27 -15.41 14.98
N ASP A 186 -6.64 -14.94 13.89
CA ASP A 186 -5.17 -14.83 13.77
C ASP A 186 -4.60 -13.96 14.91
N ASN A 187 -5.29 -12.85 15.24
CA ASN A 187 -4.88 -11.96 16.33
C ASN A 187 -4.90 -12.61 17.72
N LYS A 188 -5.64 -13.71 17.94
CA LYS A 188 -5.63 -14.43 19.23
C LYS A 188 -4.35 -15.22 19.44
N GLU A 189 -3.62 -15.53 18.37
CA GLU A 189 -2.35 -16.26 18.42
C GLU A 189 -1.18 -15.33 18.76
N ASN A 190 -1.37 -14.01 18.63
CA ASN A 190 -0.36 -13.00 18.92
C ASN A 190 -0.15 -12.79 20.43
N SER A 191 1.07 -12.36 20.80
CA SER A 191 1.43 -12.06 22.20
C SER A 191 0.70 -10.84 22.77
N ARG A 192 0.15 -9.97 21.90
CA ARG A 192 -0.66 -8.81 22.26
C ARG A 192 -1.82 -8.64 21.28
N ASP A 193 -2.88 -8.01 21.75
CA ASP A 193 -4.01 -7.60 20.90
C ASP A 193 -3.58 -6.47 19.95
N GLU A 194 -3.42 -6.80 18.67
CA GLU A 194 -3.03 -5.87 17.63
C GLU A 194 -3.99 -4.69 17.48
N TRP A 195 -5.28 -4.85 17.83
CA TRP A 195 -6.23 -3.74 17.81
C TRP A 195 -5.89 -2.67 18.83
N GLU A 196 -5.42 -3.06 20.02
CA GLU A 196 -4.96 -2.13 21.05
C GLU A 196 -3.58 -1.54 20.68
N VAL A 197 -2.68 -2.34 20.11
CA VAL A 197 -1.39 -1.85 19.60
C VAL A 197 -1.59 -0.73 18.57
N LEU A 198 -2.51 -0.91 17.62
CA LEU A 198 -2.83 0.11 16.62
C LEU A 198 -3.33 1.42 17.24
N LYS A 199 -4.13 1.35 18.31
CA LYS A 199 -4.56 2.54 19.07
C LYS A 199 -3.38 3.21 19.76
N GLU A 200 -2.55 2.43 20.46
CA GLU A 200 -1.36 2.95 21.15
C GLU A 200 -0.39 3.64 20.18
N MET A 201 -0.18 3.06 19.00
CA MET A 201 0.71 3.65 17.98
C MET A 201 0.11 4.92 17.39
N ALA A 202 -1.21 4.95 17.17
CA ALA A 202 -1.89 6.17 16.72
C ALA A 202 -1.82 7.32 17.74
N GLU A 203 -1.88 7.00 19.03
CA GLU A 203 -1.74 7.97 20.12
C GLU A 203 -0.29 8.44 20.30
N LYS A 204 0.69 7.53 20.22
CA LYS A 204 2.12 7.86 20.36
C LYS A 204 2.67 8.63 19.16
N PHE A 205 2.18 8.34 17.96
CA PHE A 205 2.67 8.93 16.70
C PHE A 205 1.54 9.61 15.92
N PRO A 206 0.93 10.68 16.46
CA PRO A 206 -0.21 11.35 15.84
C PRO A 206 0.17 12.14 14.58
N ASP A 207 1.45 12.38 14.33
CA ASP A 207 1.99 13.16 13.20
C ASP A 207 2.37 12.29 11.99
N LEU A 208 2.13 10.97 12.03
CA LEU A 208 2.44 10.09 10.92
C LEU A 208 1.76 10.55 9.63
N LYS A 209 2.56 10.62 8.58
CA LYS A 209 2.17 10.92 7.21
C LYS A 209 1.72 9.65 6.52
N ASN A 210 0.99 9.82 5.42
CA ASN A 210 0.59 8.70 4.58
C ASN A 210 1.83 7.94 4.08
N GLY A 211 1.85 6.62 4.26
CA GLY A 211 2.95 5.77 3.82
C GLY A 211 4.07 5.57 4.84
N GLU A 212 4.01 6.23 5.99
CA GLU A 212 4.99 5.98 7.04
C GLU A 212 4.66 4.71 7.83
N ILE A 213 5.72 4.01 8.24
CA ILE A 213 5.68 2.75 8.99
C ILE A 213 6.46 2.95 10.30
N ILE A 214 5.83 2.63 11.42
CA ILE A 214 6.51 2.46 12.71
C ILE A 214 6.91 1.00 12.86
N MET A 215 8.20 0.75 13.11
CA MET A 215 8.78 -0.57 13.31
C MET A 215 8.67 -0.96 14.78
N LEU A 216 8.17 -2.17 15.04
CA LEU A 216 7.93 -2.71 16.37
C LEU A 216 8.72 -4.01 16.58
N ASN A 217 9.29 -4.18 17.76
CA ASN A 217 9.97 -5.42 18.13
C ASN A 217 8.96 -6.53 18.50
N GLU A 218 9.45 -7.68 18.93
CA GLU A 218 8.65 -8.84 19.36
C GLU A 218 7.65 -8.55 20.50
N ASN A 219 7.90 -7.49 21.29
CA ASN A 219 7.05 -7.04 22.39
C ASN A 219 6.09 -5.91 21.97
N TYR A 220 6.02 -5.60 20.67
CA TYR A 220 5.29 -4.48 20.09
C TYR A 220 5.76 -3.10 20.59
N GLU A 221 7.02 -2.99 21.00
CA GLU A 221 7.63 -1.73 21.38
C GLU A 221 8.21 -1.04 20.14
N PRO A 222 7.91 0.25 19.93
CA PRO A 222 8.39 0.96 18.76
C PRO A 222 9.89 1.26 18.87
N PHE A 223 10.65 0.92 17.82
CA PHE A 223 12.10 1.16 17.78
C PHE A 223 12.58 1.93 16.54
N GLY A 224 11.74 2.05 15.51
CA GLY A 224 12.13 2.69 14.26
C GLY A 224 10.96 3.31 13.49
N ARG A 225 11.28 4.21 12.56
CA ARG A 225 10.33 4.83 11.62
C ARG A 225 10.92 4.83 10.21
N LYS A 226 10.08 4.57 9.19
CA LYS A 226 10.46 4.67 7.78
C LYS A 226 9.31 5.09 6.88
N ASP A 227 9.63 5.55 5.69
CA ASP A 227 8.67 5.59 4.58
C ASP A 227 8.60 4.21 3.93
N TYR A 228 7.43 3.77 3.47
CA TYR A 228 7.25 2.47 2.79
C TYR A 228 8.04 2.34 1.48
N LEU A 229 8.56 3.44 0.93
CA LEU A 229 9.46 3.42 -0.21
C LEU A 229 10.92 3.14 0.20
N ASP A 230 11.28 3.40 1.45
CA ASP A 230 12.63 3.23 1.97
C ASP A 230 12.84 1.80 2.49
N SER A 231 13.96 1.18 2.12
CA SER A 231 14.33 -0.15 2.62
C SER A 231 14.71 -0.13 4.11
N ASN A 232 15.37 0.95 4.54
CA ASN A 232 15.93 1.08 5.88
C ASN A 232 15.09 1.99 6.76
N TYR A 233 15.04 1.68 8.06
CA TYR A 233 14.42 2.55 9.05
C TYR A 233 15.43 3.50 9.69
N LYS A 234 14.90 4.60 10.23
CA LYS A 234 15.59 5.49 11.15
C LYS A 234 15.21 5.10 12.57
N PRO A 235 16.16 4.90 13.49
CA PRO A 235 15.84 4.69 14.90
C PRO A 235 14.97 5.82 15.44
N LEU A 236 14.07 5.49 16.37
CA LEU A 236 13.35 6.52 17.12
C LEU A 236 14.33 7.17 18.10
N GLU A 237 14.33 8.50 18.18
CA GLU A 237 15.08 9.22 19.21
C GLU A 237 14.44 8.90 20.57
N GLY A 238 15.26 8.41 21.51
CA GLY A 238 14.82 8.02 22.86
C GLY A 238 14.61 9.19 23.80
#